data_AF-A0A377YUB9-F1
#
_entry.id   AF-A0A377YUB9-F1
#
_cell.length_a   1.000
_cell.length_b   1.000
_cell.length_c   1.000
_cell.angle_alpha   90.00
_cell.angle_beta   90.00
_cell.angle_gamma   90.00
#
_symmetry.space_group_name_H-M   'P 1'
#
loop_
_entity.id
_entity.type
_entity.pdbx_description
1 polymer ?
#
loop_
_entity_poly.entity_id
_entity_poly.type
_entity_poly.pdbx_seq_one_letter_code
_entity_poly.pdbx_strand_id
1 'polypeptide(L)'
;MKAMFFLICIAFSTFSGRAAADPSCEGRFVNPITDVCWRCIFPLSLGSVQVGKGDLPDTSNPGSPLQLCPAPPPLFVRPGLAIGYWEPMAMTDVSRSPGCMVNLGASVSISARPAWGPRERTTSR
;
A
#
# COMPACT_ATOMS: atom_id res chain seq x y z
N MET A 1 -0.98 -56.00 0.27
CA MET A 1 -1.19 -54.91 1.25
C MET A 1 -0.30 -53.68 0.99
N LYS A 2 1.01 -53.83 0.70
CA LYS A 2 1.91 -52.70 0.39
C LYS A 2 1.54 -51.89 -0.86
N ALA A 3 1.12 -52.57 -1.93
CA ALA A 3 0.71 -51.91 -3.19
C ALA A 3 -0.57 -51.07 -3.05
N MET A 4 -1.47 -51.46 -2.13
CA MET A 4 -2.73 -50.75 -1.91
C MET A 4 -2.51 -49.44 -1.13
N PHE A 5 -1.55 -49.42 -0.20
CA PHE A 5 -1.13 -48.22 0.51
C PHE A 5 -0.46 -47.21 -0.43
N PHE A 6 0.36 -47.70 -1.38
CA PHE A 6 1.04 -46.86 -2.36
C PHE A 6 0.06 -46.18 -3.34
N LEU A 7 -0.98 -46.91 -3.79
CA LEU A 7 -2.04 -46.36 -4.64
C LEU A 7 -2.90 -45.30 -3.93
N ILE A 8 -3.17 -45.49 -2.63
CA ILE A 8 -3.92 -44.51 -1.83
C ILE A 8 -3.12 -43.22 -1.64
N CYS A 9 -1.80 -43.30 -1.41
CA CYS A 9 -0.94 -42.12 -1.29
C CYS A 9 -0.85 -41.31 -2.60
N ILE A 10 -0.85 -42.00 -3.76
CA ILE A 10 -0.86 -41.34 -5.09
C ILE A 10 -2.22 -40.69 -5.36
N ALA A 11 -3.32 -41.34 -5.01
CA ALA A 11 -4.66 -40.76 -5.12
C ALA A 11 -4.83 -39.52 -4.22
N PHE A 12 -4.23 -39.52 -3.02
CA PHE A 12 -4.33 -38.39 -2.09
C PHE A 12 -3.48 -37.17 -2.50
N SER A 13 -2.34 -37.39 -3.16
CA SER A 13 -1.46 -36.30 -3.63
C SER A 13 -1.99 -35.58 -4.86
N THR A 14 -2.86 -36.21 -5.65
CA THR A 14 -3.53 -35.57 -6.80
C THR A 14 -4.74 -34.72 -6.42
N PHE A 15 -5.23 -34.81 -5.17
CA PHE A 15 -6.30 -33.95 -4.63
C PHE A 15 -5.76 -32.62 -4.05
N SER A 16 -4.60 -32.15 -4.53
CA SER A 16 -4.18 -30.77 -4.26
C SER A 16 -4.96 -29.85 -5.18
N GLY A 17 -6.01 -29.20 -4.66
CA GLY A 17 -6.84 -28.26 -5.39
C GLY A 17 -5.97 -27.20 -6.10
N ARG A 18 -6.08 -27.12 -7.43
CA ARG A 18 -5.42 -26.07 -8.19
C ARG A 18 -6.13 -24.75 -7.93
N ALA A 19 -5.52 -23.88 -7.12
CA ALA A 19 -5.90 -22.48 -7.06
C ALA A 19 -5.62 -21.87 -8.45
N ALA A 20 -6.67 -21.57 -9.20
CA ALA A 20 -6.56 -20.84 -10.45
C ALA A 20 -6.26 -19.37 -10.10
N ALA A 21 -4.99 -18.98 -10.21
CA ALA A 21 -4.64 -17.57 -10.30
C ALA A 21 -5.18 -17.05 -11.64
N ASP A 22 -5.92 -15.95 -11.60
CA ASP A 22 -6.33 -15.25 -12.81
C ASP A 22 -5.06 -14.82 -13.56
N PRO A 23 -4.85 -15.21 -14.84
CA PRO A 23 -3.65 -14.87 -15.60
C PRO A 23 -3.49 -13.35 -15.79
N SER A 24 -4.51 -12.55 -15.48
CA SER A 24 -4.43 -11.09 -15.48
C SER A 24 -3.99 -10.47 -14.14
N CYS A 25 -3.80 -11.29 -13.09
CA CYS A 25 -3.25 -10.86 -11.81
C CYS A 25 -1.71 -10.84 -11.85
N GLU A 26 -1.16 -9.81 -12.49
CA GLU A 26 0.28 -9.51 -12.41
C GLU A 26 0.52 -8.59 -11.21
N GLY A 27 1.03 -9.16 -10.13
CA GLY A 27 1.38 -8.43 -8.92
C GLY A 27 2.81 -8.73 -8.50
N ARG A 28 3.48 -7.75 -7.90
CA ARG A 28 4.82 -7.93 -7.32
C ARG A 28 4.86 -7.30 -5.95
N PHE A 29 5.67 -7.87 -5.07
CA PHE A 29 5.92 -7.22 -3.79
C PHE A 29 6.61 -5.87 -4.02
N VAL A 30 6.14 -4.85 -3.31
CA VAL A 30 6.63 -3.47 -3.42
C VAL A 30 8.11 -3.42 -3.03
N ASN A 31 8.94 -2.84 -3.91
CA ASN A 31 10.32 -2.57 -3.61
C ASN A 31 10.48 -1.12 -3.11
N PRO A 32 10.78 -0.89 -1.82
CA PRO A 32 10.88 0.46 -1.26
C PRO A 32 12.01 1.29 -1.89
N ILE A 33 12.98 0.67 -2.57
CA ILE A 33 14.09 1.37 -3.22
C ILE A 33 13.66 1.94 -4.57
N THR A 34 12.90 1.18 -5.37
CA THR A 34 12.59 1.55 -6.76
C THR A 34 11.18 2.07 -6.96
N ASP A 35 10.22 1.64 -6.15
CA ASP A 35 8.80 2.00 -6.31
C ASP A 35 8.42 3.27 -5.55
N VAL A 36 9.25 3.70 -4.61
CA VAL A 36 9.09 4.97 -3.91
C VAL A 36 9.83 6.06 -4.67
N CYS A 37 9.12 7.14 -4.99
CA CYS A 37 9.74 8.32 -5.56
C CYS A 37 10.49 9.12 -4.47
N TRP A 38 11.77 8.81 -4.25
CA TRP A 38 12.62 9.52 -3.27
C TRP A 38 12.79 11.01 -3.57
N ARG A 39 12.74 11.39 -4.86
CA ARG A 39 12.74 12.80 -5.26
C ARG A 39 11.45 13.52 -4.84
N CYS A 40 10.34 12.79 -4.78
CA CYS A 40 9.03 13.35 -4.46
C CYS A 40 8.85 13.63 -2.97
N ILE A 41 9.78 13.18 -2.11
CA ILE A 41 9.78 13.51 -0.67
C ILE A 41 10.07 14.99 -0.44
N PHE A 42 10.80 15.61 -1.37
CA PHE A 42 11.10 17.04 -1.32
C PHE A 42 9.92 17.86 -1.87
N PRO A 43 9.73 19.10 -1.39
CA PRO A 43 10.59 19.90 -0.50
C PRO A 43 10.66 19.41 0.96
N LEU A 44 11.87 19.43 1.56
CA LEU A 44 12.09 19.17 2.99
C LEU A 44 12.35 20.48 3.73
N SER A 45 11.46 20.86 4.64
CA SER A 45 11.51 22.11 5.40
C SER A 45 11.44 21.88 6.91
N LEU A 46 12.17 22.70 7.68
CA LEU A 46 12.14 22.75 9.14
C LEU A 46 11.63 24.11 9.58
N GLY A 47 10.37 24.19 9.99
CA GLY A 47 9.67 25.47 10.12
C GLY A 47 9.82 26.29 8.83
N SER A 48 10.25 27.55 8.95
CA SER A 48 10.44 28.45 7.80
C SER A 48 11.71 28.19 6.97
N VAL A 49 12.59 27.29 7.41
CA VAL A 49 13.88 27.04 6.74
C VAL A 49 13.76 25.86 5.78
N GLN A 50 14.02 26.10 4.50
CA GLN A 50 14.11 25.04 3.49
C GLN A 50 15.47 24.33 3.58
N VAL A 51 15.46 23.04 3.94
CA VAL A 51 16.69 22.22 4.06
C VAL A 51 16.96 21.46 2.76
N GLY A 52 15.91 20.95 2.11
CA GLY A 52 15.98 20.27 0.82
C GLY A 52 15.04 20.91 -0.19
N LYS A 53 15.57 21.29 -1.35
CA LYS A 53 14.77 21.81 -2.47
C LYS A 53 14.12 20.64 -3.22
N GLY A 54 12.88 20.84 -3.65
CA GLY A 54 12.15 19.90 -4.49
C GLY A 54 11.35 20.64 -5.55
N ASP A 55 10.90 19.92 -6.56
CA ASP A 55 10.09 20.46 -7.65
C ASP A 55 8.58 20.47 -7.33
N LEU A 56 8.19 19.81 -6.23
CA LEU A 56 6.81 19.73 -5.77
C LEU A 56 6.42 20.98 -4.95
N PRO A 57 5.13 21.33 -4.91
CA PRO A 57 4.65 22.42 -4.07
C PRO A 57 4.85 22.10 -2.58
N ASP A 58 5.32 23.09 -1.81
CA ASP A 58 5.37 23.03 -0.35
C ASP A 58 4.08 23.60 0.27
N THR A 59 3.75 23.15 1.47
CA THR A 59 2.69 23.72 2.29
C THR A 59 3.20 24.93 3.09
N SER A 60 2.29 25.73 3.64
CA SER A 60 2.67 26.84 4.50
C SER A 60 3.19 26.32 5.84
N ASN A 61 4.51 26.32 6.01
CA ASN A 61 5.15 25.88 7.25
C ASN A 61 5.15 26.98 8.32
N PRO A 62 5.17 26.62 9.63
CA PRO A 62 5.22 27.58 10.72
C PRO A 62 6.57 28.32 10.78
N GLY A 63 6.56 29.54 11.30
CA GLY A 63 7.75 30.41 11.35
C GLY A 63 8.93 29.85 12.15
N SER A 64 8.65 29.12 13.24
CA SER A 64 9.66 28.50 14.10
C SER A 64 9.73 26.98 13.88
N PRO A 65 10.94 26.39 13.79
CA PRO A 65 11.10 24.94 13.71
C PRO A 65 10.72 24.25 15.03
N LEU A 66 10.97 24.89 16.17
CA LEU A 66 10.59 24.35 17.48
C LEU A 66 9.15 24.75 17.81
N GLN A 67 8.33 23.78 18.21
CA GLN A 67 6.95 23.96 18.64
C GLN A 67 6.71 23.25 19.98
N LEU A 68 5.74 23.72 20.75
CA LEU A 68 5.32 23.05 22.00
C LEU A 68 4.03 22.28 21.72
N CYS A 69 4.12 20.95 21.73
CA CYS A 69 2.97 20.07 21.56
C CYS A 69 2.36 19.73 22.92
N PRO A 70 1.03 19.67 23.06
CA PRO A 70 0.38 19.18 24.27
C PRO A 70 0.82 17.76 24.59
N ALA A 71 1.14 17.49 25.85
CA ALA A 71 1.55 16.17 26.33
C ALA A 71 0.79 15.81 27.61
N PRO A 72 0.57 14.51 27.89
CA PRO A 72 -0.02 14.09 29.16
C PRO A 72 0.89 14.43 30.37
N PRO A 73 0.35 14.49 31.61
CA PRO A 73 1.10 14.79 32.83
C PRO A 73 2.31 13.85 33.01
N PRO A 74 3.43 14.28 33.64
CA PRO A 74 3.60 15.45 34.52
C PRO A 74 4.14 16.74 33.87
N LEU A 75 4.53 16.72 32.59
CA LEU A 75 5.21 17.85 31.93
C LEU A 75 4.30 18.76 31.08
N PHE A 76 3.04 18.37 30.82
CA PHE A 76 1.98 19.10 30.07
C PHE A 76 2.32 19.59 28.65
N VAL A 77 3.60 19.78 28.32
CA VAL A 77 4.13 20.22 27.02
C VAL A 77 5.36 19.39 26.68
N ARG A 78 5.52 19.08 25.40
CA ARG A 78 6.72 18.43 24.85
C ARG A 78 7.27 19.28 23.70
N PRO A 79 8.60 19.52 23.64
CA PRO A 79 9.21 20.11 22.45
C PRO A 79 8.97 19.19 21.25
N GLY A 80 8.34 19.73 20.22
CA GLY A 80 8.11 19.12 18.92
C GLY A 80 8.87 19.89 17.85
N LEU A 81 9.08 19.22 16.71
CA LEU A 81 9.75 19.79 15.55
C LEU A 81 8.74 19.91 14.41
N ALA A 82 8.62 21.10 13.84
CA ALA A 82 7.85 21.34 12.64
C ALA A 82 8.67 20.89 11.43
N ILE A 83 8.36 19.70 10.90
CA ILE A 83 8.99 19.14 9.69
C ILE A 83 7.93 19.09 8.59
N GLY A 84 8.20 19.74 7.46
CA GLY A 84 7.40 19.66 6.25
C GLY A 84 8.11 18.81 5.20
N TYR A 85 7.44 17.77 4.70
CA TYR A 85 7.90 16.94 3.58
C TYR A 85 6.74 16.09 3.06
N TRP A 86 6.91 15.54 1.86
CA TRP A 86 5.95 14.63 1.26
C TRP A 86 6.18 13.19 1.75
N GLU A 87 5.38 12.76 2.71
CA GLU A 87 5.47 11.42 3.28
C GLU A 87 4.67 10.40 2.46
N PRO A 88 5.25 9.22 2.12
CA PRO A 88 4.50 8.10 1.57
C PRO A 88 3.67 7.42 2.68
N MET A 89 2.62 8.10 3.15
CA MET A 89 1.79 7.66 4.29
C MET A 89 0.76 6.58 3.94
N ALA A 90 0.47 6.38 2.66
CA ALA A 90 -0.55 5.43 2.23
C ALA A 90 -0.20 4.81 0.89
N MET A 91 -0.47 3.51 0.78
CA MET A 91 -0.38 2.75 -0.45
C MET A 91 -1.75 2.14 -0.73
N THR A 92 -2.23 2.26 -1.96
CA THR A 92 -3.55 1.76 -2.38
C THR A 92 -3.37 0.72 -3.48
N ASP A 93 -3.87 -0.48 -3.23
CA ASP A 93 -3.95 -1.55 -4.21
C ASP A 93 -5.16 -1.35 -5.13
N VAL A 94 -4.92 -1.08 -6.42
CA VAL A 94 -5.97 -1.01 -7.44
C VAL A 94 -5.82 -2.19 -8.38
N SER A 95 -6.75 -3.15 -8.29
CA SER A 95 -6.79 -4.33 -9.15
C SER A 95 -8.04 -4.35 -10.04
N ARG A 96 -7.87 -4.85 -11.27
CA ARG A 96 -8.97 -5.16 -12.19
C ARG A 96 -9.61 -6.53 -11.92
N SER A 97 -8.83 -7.43 -11.33
CA SER A 97 -9.27 -8.80 -11.01
C SER A 97 -9.63 -8.94 -9.53
N PRO A 98 -10.80 -9.51 -9.20
CA PRO A 98 -11.22 -9.69 -7.83
C PRO A 98 -10.27 -10.64 -7.09
N GLY A 99 -9.90 -10.30 -5.86
CA GLY A 99 -9.00 -11.11 -5.04
C GLY A 99 -7.52 -11.01 -5.42
N CYS A 100 -7.16 -10.19 -6.41
CA CYS A 100 -5.76 -9.94 -6.76
C CYS A 100 -5.17 -8.80 -5.93
N MET A 101 -4.05 -9.07 -5.26
CA MET A 101 -3.32 -8.13 -4.39
C MET A 101 -2.02 -7.74 -5.10
N VAL A 102 -2.10 -6.66 -5.87
CA VAL A 102 -1.04 -6.23 -6.79
C VAL A 102 0.27 -5.87 -6.08
N ASN A 103 0.20 -5.26 -4.89
CA ASN A 103 1.37 -4.90 -4.08
C ASN A 103 1.93 -6.06 -3.25
N LEU A 104 1.22 -7.18 -3.13
CA LEU A 104 1.68 -8.38 -2.44
C LEU A 104 2.16 -9.48 -3.40
N GLY A 105 1.86 -9.34 -4.70
CA GLY A 105 2.09 -10.40 -5.69
C GLY A 105 1.32 -11.68 -5.40
N ALA A 106 0.19 -11.57 -4.70
CA ALA A 106 -0.62 -12.71 -4.28
C ALA A 106 -2.05 -12.58 -4.83
N SER A 107 -2.67 -13.73 -5.10
CA SER A 107 -4.08 -13.82 -5.45
C SER A 107 -4.80 -14.69 -4.43
N VAL A 108 -5.85 -14.15 -3.82
CA VAL A 108 -6.79 -14.92 -3.01
C VAL A 108 -7.97 -15.30 -3.88
N SER A 109 -8.32 -16.59 -3.91
CA SER A 109 -9.50 -17.07 -4.64
C SER A 109 -10.76 -16.63 -3.92
N ILE A 110 -11.21 -15.41 -4.20
CA ILE A 110 -12.54 -14.96 -3.83
C ILE A 110 -13.50 -15.55 -4.86
N SER A 111 -14.40 -16.42 -4.41
CA SER A 111 -15.57 -16.85 -5.17
C SER A 111 -16.53 -15.66 -5.30
N ALA A 112 -16.12 -14.63 -6.04
CA ALA A 112 -16.96 -13.48 -6.31
C ALA A 112 -17.79 -13.80 -7.55
N ARG A 113 -19.08 -14.03 -7.33
CA ARG A 113 -20.07 -13.41 -8.23
C ARG A 113 -19.73 -11.91 -8.23
N PRO A 114 -19.31 -11.32 -9.37
CA PRO A 114 -18.99 -9.91 -9.38
C PRO A 114 -20.27 -9.14 -9.06
N ALA A 115 -20.29 -8.40 -7.96
CA ALA A 115 -21.35 -7.40 -7.67
C ALA A 115 -21.16 -6.12 -8.53
N TRP A 116 -20.46 -6.24 -9.65
CA TRP A 116 -20.15 -5.18 -10.59
C TRP A 116 -21.05 -5.34 -11.82
N GLY A 117 -22.14 -4.59 -11.83
CA GLY A 117 -22.90 -4.29 -13.04
C GLY A 117 -22.32 -3.07 -13.77
N PRO A 118 -22.71 -2.83 -15.03
CA PRO A 118 -22.32 -1.62 -15.75
C PRO A 118 -22.77 -0.38 -14.97
N ARG A 119 -21.82 0.50 -14.62
CA ARG A 119 -22.13 1.84 -14.11
C ARG A 119 -22.22 2.79 -15.30
N GLU A 120 -23.41 2.94 -15.85
CA GLU A 120 -23.71 3.98 -16.83
C GLU A 120 -23.75 5.32 -16.08
N ARG A 121 -22.73 6.17 -16.29
CA ARG A 121 -22.72 7.55 -15.81
C ARG A 121 -23.01 8.43 -17.00
N THR A 122 -24.29 8.65 -17.29
CA THR A 122 -24.73 9.73 -18.18
C THR A 122 -24.35 11.05 -17.50
N THR A 123 -23.21 11.61 -17.89
CA THR A 123 -22.90 13.00 -17.57
C THR A 123 -23.79 13.86 -18.44
N SER A 124 -24.88 14.41 -17.90
CA SER A 124 -25.56 15.51 -18.58
C SER A 124 -24.62 16.71 -18.60
N ARG A 125 -24.27 17.14 -19.80
CA ARG A 125 -23.57 18.40 -20.03
C ARG A 125 -24.55 19.55 -19.84
#